data_AF-A0A8B6EEI0-F1
#
_entry.id   AF-A0A8B6EEI0-F1
#
_cell.length_a   1.000
_cell.length_b   1.000
_cell.length_c   1.000
_cell.angle_alpha   90.00
_cell.angle_beta   90.00
_cell.angle_gamma   90.00
#
_symmetry.space_group_name_H-M   'P 1'
#
loop_
_entity.id
_entity.type
_entity.pdbx_description
1 polymer ?
#
loop_
_entity_poly.entity_id
_entity_poly.type
_entity_poly.pdbx_seq_one_letter_code
_entity_poly.pdbx_strand_id
1 'polypeptide(L)'
;MFKDGIQLYPDADEDVNDFIELVQQDLIGCCGFSNDDEGYKQWGQNMYFNCSVSDSMKDLNKLACAVPESCCKYKDGEIKNLLCGAGVLNKSPSEVSNQIYTRGCLKGIGDIIAQNSLVFGIIIAVVLVVQMTTIYFAKNLIFQIKQQIRKWRYNHNR
;
A
#
# COMPACT_ATOMS: atom_id res chain seq x y z
N MET A 1 -6.12 9.43 1.99
CA MET A 1 -6.48 8.24 1.20
C MET A 1 -6.35 6.96 2.00
N PHE A 2 -5.16 6.38 2.23
CA PHE A 2 -5.05 5.08 2.95
C PHE A 2 -5.56 5.12 4.40
N LYS A 3 -5.21 6.19 5.14
CA LYS A 3 -5.70 6.40 6.51
C LYS A 3 -7.24 6.52 6.58
N ASP A 4 -7.83 7.22 5.61
CA ASP A 4 -9.28 7.42 5.53
C ASP A 4 -9.98 6.13 5.08
N GLY A 5 -9.34 5.38 4.20
CA GLY A 5 -9.78 4.04 3.78
C GLY A 5 -9.92 3.08 4.95
N ILE A 6 -8.97 3.07 5.91
CA ILE A 6 -9.11 2.25 7.13
C ILE A 6 -10.34 2.65 7.96
N GLN A 7 -10.68 3.94 8.04
CA GLN A 7 -11.83 4.39 8.82
C GLN A 7 -13.17 4.04 8.18
N LEU A 8 -13.21 4.03 6.84
CA LEU A 8 -14.41 3.77 6.05
C LEU A 8 -14.57 2.30 5.64
N TYR A 9 -13.52 1.48 5.73
CA TYR A 9 -13.57 0.06 5.37
C TYR A 9 -14.70 -0.68 6.14
N PRO A 10 -15.50 -1.54 5.50
CA PRO A 10 -15.49 -1.91 4.08
C PRO A 10 -16.39 -1.00 3.20
N ASP A 11 -16.97 0.06 3.75
CA ASP A 11 -17.89 0.97 3.03
C ASP A 11 -17.18 1.98 2.11
N ALA A 12 -15.84 1.96 2.06
CA ALA A 12 -15.09 2.73 1.07
C ALA A 12 -15.30 2.17 -0.35
N ASP A 13 -14.81 2.88 -1.36
CA ASP A 13 -14.83 2.38 -2.74
C ASP A 13 -14.10 1.03 -2.84
N GLU A 14 -14.61 0.13 -3.70
CA GLU A 14 -14.06 -1.22 -3.92
C GLU A 14 -12.55 -1.18 -4.20
N ASP A 15 -12.11 -0.27 -5.09
CA ASP A 15 -10.69 -0.06 -5.42
C ASP A 15 -9.83 0.30 -4.19
N VAL A 16 -10.41 1.01 -3.20
CA VAL A 16 -9.71 1.40 -1.97
C VAL A 16 -9.55 0.19 -1.05
N ASN A 17 -10.60 -0.62 -0.91
CA ASN A 17 -10.55 -1.83 -0.11
C ASN A 17 -9.55 -2.83 -0.71
N ASP A 18 -9.63 -3.09 -2.02
CA ASP A 18 -8.71 -3.96 -2.74
C ASP A 18 -7.26 -3.51 -2.59
N PHE A 19 -7.01 -2.20 -2.68
CA PHE A 19 -5.67 -1.67 -2.47
C PHE A 19 -5.16 -1.88 -1.03
N ILE A 20 -6.03 -1.70 -0.03
CA ILE A 20 -5.66 -1.96 1.38
C ILE A 20 -5.31 -3.43 1.58
N GLU A 21 -6.13 -4.34 1.04
CA GLU A 21 -5.92 -5.79 1.16
C GLU A 21 -4.63 -6.24 0.46
N LEU A 22 -4.42 -5.79 -0.77
CA LEU A 22 -3.21 -6.04 -1.56
C LEU A 22 -1.94 -5.58 -0.81
N VAL A 23 -1.95 -4.37 -0.23
CA VAL A 23 -0.80 -3.84 0.49
C VAL A 23 -0.51 -4.65 1.76
N GLN A 24 -1.55 -4.95 2.54
CA GLN A 24 -1.41 -5.62 3.83
C GLN A 24 -0.99 -7.07 3.70
N GLN A 25 -1.58 -7.80 2.75
CA GLN A 25 -1.37 -9.24 2.61
C GLN A 25 -0.26 -9.59 1.62
N ASP A 26 -0.30 -9.05 0.40
CA ASP A 26 0.50 -9.57 -0.72
C ASP A 26 1.79 -8.78 -0.97
N LEU A 27 1.77 -7.46 -0.81
CA LEU A 27 2.94 -6.63 -1.14
C LEU A 27 3.92 -6.47 0.01
N ILE A 28 3.42 -6.24 1.23
CA ILE A 28 4.27 -5.82 2.36
C ILE A 28 4.22 -6.81 3.52
N GLY A 29 3.08 -7.46 3.78
CA GLY A 29 2.91 -8.23 5.02
C GLY A 29 2.93 -7.30 6.24
N CYS A 30 1.90 -6.46 6.36
CA CYS A 30 1.71 -5.44 7.39
C CYS A 30 0.23 -5.34 7.76
N CYS A 31 -0.09 -4.62 8.84
CA CYS A 31 -1.47 -4.40 9.26
C CYS A 31 -1.69 -2.97 9.74
N GLY A 32 -2.73 -2.32 9.23
CA GLY A 32 -2.99 -0.91 9.49
C GLY A 32 -2.05 0.03 8.73
N PHE A 33 -2.11 1.33 9.02
CA PHE A 33 -1.33 2.36 8.31
C PHE A 33 -0.16 2.93 9.13
N SER A 34 -0.11 2.70 10.43
CA SER A 34 0.83 3.38 11.34
C SER A 34 2.32 3.19 10.96
N ASN A 35 3.17 4.01 11.58
CA ASN A 35 4.63 3.92 11.47
C ASN A 35 5.26 3.30 12.73
N ASP A 36 4.61 2.29 13.31
CA ASP A 36 5.05 1.61 14.53
C ASP A 36 4.82 0.08 14.44
N ASP A 37 5.26 -0.65 15.46
CA ASP A 37 5.13 -2.11 15.53
C ASP A 37 3.73 -2.60 15.96
N GLU A 38 2.84 -1.66 16.29
CA GLU A 38 1.48 -1.93 16.77
C GLU A 38 0.41 -1.42 15.79
N GLY A 39 0.74 -1.36 14.49
CA GLY A 39 -0.16 -0.81 13.48
C GLY A 39 -1.51 -1.50 13.37
N TYR A 40 -1.58 -2.79 13.71
CA TYR A 40 -2.85 -3.50 13.81
C TYR A 40 -3.85 -2.83 14.77
N LYS A 41 -3.39 -2.14 15.83
CA LYS A 41 -4.27 -1.44 16.78
C LYS A 41 -5.05 -0.29 16.15
N GLN A 42 -4.59 0.26 15.03
CA GLN A 42 -5.28 1.33 14.33
C GLN A 42 -6.66 0.91 13.84
N TRP A 43 -6.88 -0.38 13.57
CA TRP A 43 -8.20 -0.91 13.19
C TRP A 43 -9.27 -0.65 14.25
N GLY A 44 -8.91 -0.49 15.53
CA GLY A 44 -9.86 -0.12 16.58
C GLY A 44 -10.51 1.26 16.41
N GLN A 45 -10.04 2.10 15.47
CA GLN A 45 -10.66 3.39 15.13
C GLN A 45 -11.83 3.23 14.16
N ASN A 46 -11.89 2.12 13.43
CA ASN A 46 -12.98 1.82 12.50
C ASN A 46 -14.24 1.40 13.28
N MET A 47 -15.41 1.86 12.86
CA MET A 47 -16.66 1.62 13.57
C MET A 47 -17.04 0.13 13.70
N TYR A 48 -16.64 -0.72 12.75
CA TYR A 48 -16.91 -2.16 12.75
C TYR A 48 -15.97 -2.92 13.69
N PHE A 49 -14.71 -2.49 13.79
CA PHE A 49 -13.67 -3.17 14.57
C PHE A 49 -13.45 -2.59 15.97
N ASN A 50 -14.06 -1.45 16.27
CA ASN A 50 -13.91 -0.76 17.55
C ASN A 50 -14.27 -1.69 18.73
N CYS A 51 -13.41 -1.72 19.74
CA CYS A 51 -13.61 -2.50 20.95
C CYS A 51 -14.63 -1.91 21.93
N SER A 52 -14.93 -0.62 21.81
CA SER A 52 -15.72 0.15 22.78
C SER A 52 -17.23 0.02 22.56
N VAL A 53 -17.69 -1.03 21.88
CA VAL A 53 -19.11 -1.34 21.73
C VAL A 53 -19.68 -1.71 23.11
N SER A 54 -20.92 -1.33 23.43
CA SER A 54 -21.51 -1.68 24.73
C SER A 54 -21.47 -3.19 24.96
N ASP A 55 -21.29 -3.62 26.21
CA ASP A 55 -21.19 -5.05 26.55
C ASP A 55 -22.40 -5.87 26.04
N SER A 56 -23.59 -5.25 25.96
CA SER A 56 -24.80 -5.84 25.39
C SER A 56 -24.79 -6.04 23.86
N MET A 57 -23.93 -5.33 23.14
CA MET A 57 -23.77 -5.40 21.68
C MET A 57 -22.48 -6.10 21.24
N LYS A 58 -21.58 -6.38 22.18
CA LYS A 58 -20.29 -7.02 21.92
C LYS A 58 -20.43 -8.43 21.34
N ASP A 59 -21.42 -9.20 21.81
CA ASP A 59 -21.75 -10.51 21.26
C ASP A 59 -22.50 -10.43 19.91
N LEU A 60 -23.06 -9.26 19.59
CA LEU A 60 -23.77 -8.99 18.34
C LEU A 60 -22.79 -8.61 17.22
N ASN A 61 -21.75 -7.83 17.54
CA ASN A 61 -20.71 -7.44 16.59
C ASN A 61 -19.53 -8.43 16.61
N LYS A 62 -19.59 -9.44 15.74
CA LYS A 62 -18.54 -10.46 15.59
C LYS A 62 -17.18 -9.89 15.12
N LEU A 63 -17.16 -8.65 14.60
CA LEU A 63 -15.94 -7.97 14.14
C LEU A 63 -15.34 -7.05 15.22
N ALA A 64 -16.02 -6.86 16.35
CA ALA A 64 -15.49 -6.04 17.43
C ALA A 64 -14.16 -6.60 17.94
N CYS A 65 -13.20 -5.71 18.23
CA CYS A 65 -11.84 -6.08 18.63
C CYS A 65 -11.08 -6.97 17.64
N ALA A 66 -11.53 -7.04 16.39
CA ALA A 66 -10.86 -7.81 15.35
C ALA A 66 -10.03 -6.93 14.41
N VAL A 67 -9.29 -7.58 13.52
CA VAL A 67 -8.70 -6.96 12.33
C VAL A 67 -9.24 -7.69 11.09
N PRO A 68 -9.18 -7.07 9.90
CA PRO A 68 -9.56 -7.74 8.67
C PRO A 68 -8.68 -8.95 8.36
N GLU A 69 -9.19 -9.82 7.49
CA GLU A 69 -8.50 -11.02 7.04
C GLU A 69 -7.13 -10.71 6.40
N SER A 70 -7.01 -9.58 5.70
CA SER A 70 -5.77 -9.13 5.05
C SER A 70 -4.58 -8.97 5.99
N CYS A 71 -4.83 -8.81 7.30
CA CYS A 71 -3.78 -8.74 8.31
C CYS A 71 -3.24 -10.11 8.73
N CYS A 72 -3.86 -11.21 8.32
CA CYS A 72 -3.51 -12.54 8.78
C CYS A 72 -2.35 -13.15 8.02
N LYS A 73 -1.57 -13.98 8.75
CA LYS A 73 -0.47 -14.74 8.17
C LYS A 73 -0.97 -16.11 7.76
N TYR A 74 -0.74 -16.46 6.50
CA TYR A 74 -1.05 -17.78 5.96
C TYR A 74 0.23 -18.42 5.43
N LYS A 75 0.42 -19.71 5.70
CA LYS A 75 1.48 -20.49 5.07
C LYS A 75 1.00 -21.05 3.73
N ASP A 76 1.93 -21.30 2.83
CA ASP A 76 1.63 -21.94 1.55
C ASP A 76 0.96 -23.30 1.77
N GLY A 77 -0.23 -23.47 1.17
CA GLY A 77 -1.04 -24.69 1.30
C GLY A 77 -1.87 -24.79 2.60
N GLU A 78 -1.87 -23.76 3.45
CA GLU A 78 -2.71 -23.71 4.65
C GLU A 78 -4.15 -23.30 4.31
N ILE A 79 -5.12 -23.93 5.00
CA ILE A 79 -6.53 -23.52 4.89
C ILE A 79 -6.69 -22.16 5.57
N LYS A 80 -7.13 -21.15 4.81
CA LYS A 80 -7.36 -19.80 5.32
C LYS A 80 -8.41 -19.81 6.43
N ASN A 81 -8.02 -19.41 7.63
CA ASN A 81 -8.93 -19.19 8.75
C ASN A 81 -9.46 -17.76 8.73
N LEU A 82 -10.67 -17.54 8.23
CA LEU A 82 -11.29 -16.20 8.19
C LEU A 82 -11.51 -15.56 9.58
N LEU A 83 -11.40 -16.34 10.67
CA LEU A 83 -11.52 -15.84 12.05
C LEU A 83 -10.16 -15.55 12.71
N CYS A 84 -9.07 -15.57 11.94
CA CYS A 84 -7.72 -15.24 12.41
C CYS A 84 -7.61 -13.85 13.04
N GLY A 85 -8.43 -12.89 12.63
CA GLY A 85 -8.41 -11.53 13.17
C GLY A 85 -9.16 -11.37 14.49
N ALA A 86 -9.91 -12.37 14.95
CA ALA A 86 -10.86 -12.20 16.07
C ALA A 86 -10.15 -11.92 17.42
N GLY A 87 -10.55 -10.84 18.08
CA GLY A 87 -10.10 -10.49 19.43
C GLY A 87 -8.62 -10.10 19.56
N VAL A 88 -7.91 -9.90 18.45
CA VAL A 88 -6.47 -9.58 18.45
C VAL A 88 -6.18 -8.19 18.99
N LEU A 89 -7.12 -7.24 18.87
CA LEU A 89 -6.93 -5.85 19.33
C LEU A 89 -6.75 -5.73 20.85
N ASN A 90 -7.19 -6.74 21.62
CA ASN A 90 -7.05 -6.77 23.09
C ASN A 90 -5.76 -7.47 23.57
N LYS A 91 -4.97 -8.02 22.65
CA LYS A 91 -3.77 -8.80 22.98
C LYS A 91 -2.51 -7.97 22.75
N SER A 92 -1.41 -8.37 23.37
CA SER A 92 -0.11 -7.74 23.11
C SER A 92 0.47 -8.17 21.76
N PRO A 93 1.35 -7.37 21.13
CA PRO A 93 1.98 -7.73 19.85
C PRO A 93 2.69 -9.08 19.89
N SER A 94 3.33 -9.44 21.01
CA SER A 94 4.01 -10.74 21.18
C SER A 94 3.06 -11.91 21.09
N GLU A 95 1.85 -11.79 21.65
CA GLU A 95 0.85 -12.86 21.66
C GLU A 95 0.25 -13.12 20.27
N VAL A 96 0.15 -12.09 19.44
CA VAL A 96 -0.51 -12.17 18.12
C VAL A 96 0.47 -12.20 16.95
N SER A 97 1.76 -11.99 17.20
CA SER A 97 2.81 -11.92 16.17
C SER A 97 2.90 -13.15 15.26
N ASN A 98 2.52 -14.33 15.74
CA ASN A 98 2.51 -15.57 14.95
C ASN A 98 1.24 -15.75 14.11
N GLN A 99 0.17 -15.03 14.43
CA GLN A 99 -1.15 -15.15 13.82
C GLN A 99 -1.41 -14.06 12.78
N ILE A 100 -0.96 -12.83 13.05
CA ILE A 100 -1.16 -11.66 12.19
C ILE A 100 0.13 -10.90 11.97
N TYR A 101 0.13 -10.02 10.97
CA TYR A 101 1.08 -8.93 10.88
C TYR A 101 0.75 -7.87 11.94
N THR A 102 1.71 -7.51 12.78
CA THR A 102 1.52 -6.50 13.84
C THR A 102 1.99 -5.12 13.40
N ARG A 103 3.08 -5.07 12.62
CA ARG A 103 3.70 -3.83 12.13
C ARG A 103 2.76 -3.05 11.23
N GLY A 104 2.79 -1.72 11.35
CA GLY A 104 2.09 -0.82 10.45
C GLY A 104 2.71 -0.78 9.05
N CYS A 105 1.88 -0.55 8.03
CA CYS A 105 2.35 -0.57 6.65
C CYS A 105 3.32 0.56 6.30
N LEU A 106 3.21 1.74 6.92
CA LEU A 106 4.16 2.82 6.69
C LEU A 106 5.56 2.44 7.22
N LYS A 107 5.60 1.76 8.37
CA LYS A 107 6.84 1.18 8.90
C LYS A 107 7.39 0.09 7.99
N GLY A 108 6.56 -0.87 7.58
CA GLY A 108 6.97 -1.97 6.71
C GLY A 108 7.56 -1.50 5.37
N ILE A 109 6.94 -0.49 4.74
CA ILE A 109 7.48 0.13 3.51
C ILE A 109 8.83 0.81 3.80
N GLY A 110 8.92 1.56 4.90
CA GLY A 110 10.17 2.20 5.32
C GLY A 110 11.30 1.19 5.51
N ASP A 111 11.02 0.07 6.17
CA ASP A 111 11.98 -1.01 6.40
C ASP A 111 12.46 -1.63 5.09
N ILE A 112 11.55 -1.91 4.14
CA ILE A 112 11.90 -2.46 2.82
C ILE A 112 12.80 -1.51 2.04
N ILE A 113 12.47 -0.22 2.04
CA ILE A 113 13.27 0.81 1.37
C ILE A 113 14.64 0.95 2.03
N ALA A 114 14.70 1.00 3.36
CA ALA A 114 15.96 1.15 4.09
C ALA A 114 16.89 -0.05 3.84
N GLN A 115 16.35 -1.26 3.93
CA GLN A 115 17.09 -2.51 3.71
C GLN A 115 17.59 -2.65 2.26
N ASN A 116 16.85 -2.14 1.28
CA ASN A 116 17.19 -2.25 -0.15
C ASN A 116 17.57 -0.89 -0.77
N SER A 117 18.03 0.07 0.04
CA SER A 117 18.23 1.46 -0.36
C SER A 117 19.17 1.62 -1.56
N LEU A 118 20.23 0.80 -1.64
CA LEU A 118 21.14 0.77 -2.79
C LEU A 118 20.45 0.31 -4.08
N VAL A 119 19.63 -0.74 -4.02
CA VAL A 119 18.91 -1.28 -5.18
C VAL A 119 17.91 -0.26 -5.70
N PHE A 120 17.11 0.34 -4.82
CA PHE A 120 16.19 1.41 -5.18
C PHE A 120 16.94 2.61 -5.78
N GLY A 121 18.08 2.99 -5.20
CA GLY A 121 18.92 4.06 -5.73
C GLY A 121 19.39 3.80 -7.17
N ILE A 122 19.85 2.57 -7.46
CA ILE A 122 20.27 2.17 -8.81
C ILE A 122 19.09 2.21 -9.78
N ILE A 123 17.93 1.65 -9.41
CA ILE A 123 16.72 1.65 -10.25
C ILE A 123 16.32 3.09 -10.60
N ILE A 124 16.27 3.98 -9.61
CA ILE A 124 15.94 5.39 -9.82
C ILE A 124 16.95 6.05 -10.77
N ALA A 125 18.25 5.83 -10.57
CA ALA A 125 19.29 6.38 -11.43
C ALA A 125 19.14 5.91 -12.89
N VAL A 126 18.90 4.61 -13.12
CA VAL A 126 18.68 4.04 -14.46
C VAL A 126 17.45 4.65 -15.12
N VAL A 127 16.32 4.73 -14.40
CA VAL A 127 15.10 5.36 -14.91
C VAL A 127 15.36 6.81 -15.30
N LEU A 128 16.06 7.58 -14.48
CA LEU A 128 16.40 8.97 -14.80
C LEU A 128 17.26 9.09 -16.06
N VAL A 129 18.26 8.23 -16.25
CA VAL A 129 19.08 8.21 -17.46
C VAL A 129 18.23 7.91 -18.70
N VAL A 130 17.32 6.93 -18.62
CA VAL A 130 16.40 6.60 -19.72
C VAL A 130 15.45 7.76 -20.02
N GLN A 131 14.90 8.42 -19.01
CA GLN A 131 14.03 9.58 -19.20
C GLN A 131 14.77 10.76 -19.86
N MET A 132 15.97 11.07 -19.39
CA MET A 132 16.78 12.17 -19.93
C MET A 132 17.21 11.91 -21.39
N THR A 133 17.61 10.68 -21.70
CA THR A 133 17.96 10.30 -23.08
C THR A 133 16.75 10.34 -24.00
N THR A 134 15.59 9.87 -23.54
CA THR A 134 14.32 9.95 -24.29
C THR A 134 13.94 11.38 -24.62
N ILE A 135 14.01 12.28 -23.63
CA ILE A 135 13.73 13.71 -23.82
C ILE A 135 14.74 14.31 -24.82
N TYR A 136 16.03 13.99 -24.69
CA TYR A 136 17.06 14.47 -25.60
C TYR A 136 16.77 14.05 -27.06
N PHE A 137 16.46 12.78 -27.30
CA PHE A 137 16.12 12.30 -28.64
C PHE A 137 14.85 12.95 -29.20
N ALA A 138 13.81 13.09 -28.37
CA ALA A 138 12.57 13.75 -28.79
C ALA A 138 12.84 15.22 -29.21
N LYS A 139 13.65 15.95 -28.45
CA LYS A 139 14.03 17.34 -28.78
C LYS A 139 14.86 17.41 -30.06
N ASN A 140 15.80 16.50 -30.25
CA ASN A 140 16.59 16.41 -31.48
C ASN A 140 15.70 16.14 -32.71
N LEU A 141 14.74 15.22 -32.61
CA LEU A 141 13.81 14.92 -33.70
C LEU A 141 12.96 16.14 -34.07
N ILE A 142 12.41 16.84 -33.07
CA ILE A 142 11.63 18.07 -33.29
C ILE A 142 12.49 19.15 -33.98
N PHE A 143 13.75 19.29 -33.56
CA PHE A 143 14.67 20.25 -34.16
C PHE A 143 14.92 19.94 -35.64
N GLN A 144 15.16 18.67 -35.98
CA GLN A 144 15.33 18.24 -37.38
C GLN A 144 14.08 18.49 -38.23
N ILE A 145 12.89 18.17 -37.72
CA ILE A 145 11.62 18.44 -38.41
C ILE A 145 11.47 19.95 -38.69
N LYS A 146 11.75 20.80 -37.69
CA LYS A 146 11.69 22.25 -37.85
C LYS A 146 12.68 22.76 -38.90
N GLN A 147 13.88 22.17 -38.99
CA GLN A 147 14.84 22.52 -40.04
C GLN A 147 14.32 22.15 -41.43
N GLN A 148 13.77 20.94 -41.60
CA GLN A 148 13.21 20.51 -42.89
C GLN A 148 12.06 21.40 -43.34
N ILE A 149 11.16 21.77 -42.43
CA ILE A 149 10.05 22.70 -42.71
C ILE A 149 10.59 24.08 -43.15
N ARG A 150 11.62 24.61 -42.47
CA ARG A 150 12.25 25.88 -42.84
C ARG A 150 12.87 25.82 -44.24
N LYS A 151 13.57 24.72 -44.56
CA LYS A 151 14.19 24.50 -45.87
C LYS A 151 13.15 24.39 -46.99
N TRP A 152 12.07 23.63 -46.77
CA TRP A 152 10.97 23.50 -47.72
C TRP A 152 10.31 24.86 -47.98
N ARG A 153 10.02 25.65 -46.93
CA ARG A 153 9.44 26.99 -47.06
C ARG A 153 10.33 27.97 -47.83
N TYR A 154 11.65 27.94 -47.59
CA TYR A 154 12.60 28.78 -48.33
C TYR A 154 12.61 28.44 -49.83
N ASN A 155 12.62 27.15 -50.18
CA ASN A 155 12.62 26.71 -51.57
C ASN A 155 11.29 26.97 -52.29
N HIS A 156 10.17 26.99 -51.57
CA HIS A 156 8.85 27.23 -52.17
C HIS A 156 8.50 28.73 -52.31
N ASN A 157 9.10 29.59 -51.47
CA ASN A 157 8.96 31.06 -51.57
C ASN A 157 9.95 31.70 -52.55
N ARG A 158 10.77 30.90 -53.25
CA ARG A 158 11.71 31.34 -54.29
C ARG A 158 11.19 30.90 -55.65
#